data_AF-A0A2E5WMR1-F1
#
_entry.id   AF-A0A2E5WMR1-F1
#
_cell.length_a   1.000
_cell.length_b   1.000
_cell.length_c   1.000
_cell.angle_alpha   90.00
_cell.angle_beta   90.00
_cell.angle_gamma   90.00
#
_symmetry.space_group_name_H-M   'P 1'
#
loop_
_entity.id
_entity.type
_entity.pdbx_description
1 polymer ?
#
loop_
_entity_poly.entity_id
_entity_poly.type
_entity_poly.pdbx_seq_one_letter_code
_entity_poly.pdbx_strand_id
1 'polypeptide(L)'
;MEKSMPPIETLNKDPEIERQKKVKKILELVSNINESIEILPFPGIHPESYSNMKKDEDEFPGYTTPIDEIITRCQAEGIKIVLGKNPDSGNVYVLPAGSNNIEMDSITPYQLNIDHIENEHLKELLGLRRK
;
A
#
# COMPACT_ATOMS: atom_id res chain seq x y z
N MET A 1 -12.50 47.76 30.47
CA MET A 1 -11.50 47.40 29.44
C MET A 1 -11.37 45.89 29.45
N GLU A 2 -12.09 45.23 28.55
CA GLU A 2 -11.98 43.79 28.31
C GLU A 2 -10.57 43.47 27.85
N LYS A 3 -9.89 42.57 28.56
CA LYS A 3 -8.67 41.94 28.05
C LYS A 3 -9.14 40.77 27.18
N SER A 4 -8.98 40.91 25.86
CA SER A 4 -9.30 39.88 24.89
C SER A 4 -8.57 38.58 25.23
N MET A 5 -9.30 37.49 25.36
CA MET A 5 -8.71 36.15 25.30
C MET A 5 -8.06 35.94 23.93
N PRO A 6 -6.86 35.35 23.85
CA PRO A 6 -6.32 34.92 22.56
C PRO A 6 -7.18 33.78 21.98
N PRO A 7 -7.21 33.60 20.65
CA PRO A 7 -8.04 32.60 20.00
C PRO A 7 -7.62 31.18 20.38
N ILE A 8 -8.60 30.34 20.71
CA ILE A 8 -8.44 28.88 20.90
C ILE A 8 -8.32 28.24 19.52
N GLU A 9 -7.18 28.40 18.85
CA GLU A 9 -6.87 27.71 17.60
C GLU A 9 -5.39 27.31 17.53
N THR A 10 -4.89 26.71 18.60
CA THR A 10 -3.74 25.80 18.50
C THR A 10 -4.29 24.38 18.59
N LEU A 11 -4.76 23.89 17.43
CA LEU A 11 -5.01 22.47 17.19
C LEU A 11 -3.76 21.68 17.58
N ASN A 12 -3.78 21.09 18.77
CA ASN A 12 -2.90 20.03 19.20
C ASN A 12 -3.03 18.86 18.21
N LYS A 13 -2.19 18.85 17.17
CA LYS A 13 -1.98 17.64 16.36
C LYS A 13 -1.07 16.72 17.14
N ASP A 14 -1.64 15.96 18.08
CA ASP A 14 -0.93 14.86 18.71
C ASP A 14 -0.53 13.87 17.60
N PRO A 15 0.78 13.63 17.38
CA PRO A 15 1.27 12.72 16.35
C PRO A 15 0.67 11.31 16.44
N GLU A 16 0.34 10.85 17.66
CA GLU A 16 -0.24 9.54 17.89
C GLU A 16 -1.71 9.49 17.43
N ILE A 17 -2.48 10.55 17.68
CA ILE A 17 -3.87 10.65 17.20
C ILE A 17 -3.91 10.67 15.66
N GLU A 18 -3.00 11.40 15.02
CA GLU A 18 -2.91 11.44 13.55
C GLU A 18 -2.47 10.08 12.98
N ARG A 19 -1.54 9.39 13.64
CA ARG A 19 -1.14 8.02 13.28
C ARG A 19 -2.33 7.07 13.35
N GLN A 20 -3.10 7.10 14.44
CA GLN A 20 -4.27 6.23 14.64
C GLN A 20 -5.36 6.49 13.60
N LYS A 21 -5.66 7.77 13.30
CA LYS A 21 -6.61 8.13 12.23
C LYS A 21 -6.16 7.56 10.87
N LYS A 22 -4.88 7.70 10.55
CA LYS A 22 -4.31 7.19 9.30
C LYS A 22 -4.41 5.66 9.22
N VAL A 23 -4.05 4.95 10.28
CA VAL A 23 -4.15 3.49 10.33
C VAL A 23 -5.60 3.05 10.17
N LYS A 24 -6.54 3.67 10.90
CA LYS A 24 -7.97 3.36 10.76
C LYS A 24 -8.46 3.53 9.33
N LYS A 25 -8.07 4.63 8.66
CA LYS A 25 -8.44 4.89 7.27
C LYS A 25 -7.84 3.87 6.31
N ILE A 26 -6.60 3.43 6.53
CA ILE A 26 -5.97 2.35 5.75
C ILE A 26 -6.77 1.05 5.90
N LEU A 27 -7.12 0.67 7.13
CA LEU A 27 -7.89 -0.55 7.39
C LEU A 27 -9.25 -0.53 6.69
N GLU A 28 -9.95 0.61 6.75
CA GLU A 28 -11.22 0.82 6.06
C GLU A 28 -11.08 0.67 4.54
N LEU A 29 -10.07 1.32 3.93
CA LEU A 29 -9.83 1.22 2.49
C LEU A 29 -9.51 -0.20 2.04
N VAL A 30 -8.67 -0.92 2.79
CA VAL A 30 -8.35 -2.32 2.48
C VAL A 30 -9.58 -3.21 2.61
N SER A 31 -10.45 -2.97 3.61
CA SER A 31 -11.74 -3.66 3.72
C SER A 31 -12.61 -3.41 2.49
N ASN A 32 -12.80 -2.13 2.12
CA ASN A 32 -13.63 -1.75 0.98
C ASN A 32 -13.12 -2.34 -0.35
N ILE A 33 -11.80 -2.38 -0.55
CA ILE A 33 -11.19 -3.01 -1.73
C ILE A 33 -11.49 -4.52 -1.78
N ASN A 34 -11.41 -5.20 -0.64
CA ASN A 34 -11.56 -6.65 -0.58
C ASN A 34 -13.04 -7.10 -0.54
N GLU A 35 -13.94 -6.26 -0.03
CA GLU A 35 -15.39 -6.52 0.02
C GLU A 35 -16.04 -6.56 -1.36
N SER A 36 -15.47 -5.87 -2.36
CA SER A 36 -15.96 -5.96 -3.74
C SER A 36 -15.80 -7.36 -4.36
N ILE A 37 -15.03 -8.29 -3.76
CA ILE A 37 -14.66 -9.62 -4.29
C ILE A 37 -14.01 -9.54 -5.70
N GLU A 38 -13.73 -8.34 -6.19
CA GLU A 38 -13.06 -8.13 -7.46
C GLU A 38 -11.57 -8.32 -7.26
N ILE A 39 -11.03 -9.30 -7.98
CA ILE A 39 -9.60 -9.34 -8.25
C ILE A 39 -9.27 -8.09 -9.06
N LEU A 40 -8.32 -7.29 -8.57
CA LEU A 40 -7.96 -6.07 -9.24
C LEU A 40 -7.05 -6.37 -10.44
N PRO A 41 -7.22 -5.66 -11.57
CA PRO A 41 -6.27 -5.76 -12.66
C PRO A 41 -4.91 -5.26 -12.20
N PHE A 42 -3.85 -5.92 -12.66
CA PHE A 42 -2.49 -5.48 -12.36
C PHE A 42 -2.14 -4.24 -13.18
N PRO A 43 -1.84 -3.09 -12.55
CA PRO A 43 -1.56 -1.85 -13.28
C PRO A 43 -0.14 -1.81 -13.86
N GLY A 44 0.70 -2.80 -13.54
CA GLY A 44 2.14 -2.79 -13.80
C GLY A 44 2.94 -2.18 -12.66
N ILE A 45 4.26 -2.19 -12.82
CA ILE A 45 5.24 -1.67 -11.84
C ILE A 45 5.94 -0.46 -12.44
N HIS A 46 6.22 0.53 -11.59
CA HIS A 46 7.01 1.69 -11.99
C HIS A 46 8.42 1.26 -12.44
N PRO A 47 8.94 1.72 -13.59
CA PRO A 47 10.22 1.23 -14.13
C PRO A 47 11.41 1.32 -13.17
N GLU A 48 11.45 2.39 -12.36
CA GLU A 48 12.47 2.58 -11.32
C GLU A 48 12.34 1.52 -10.21
N SER A 49 11.12 1.24 -9.77
CA SER A 49 10.86 0.20 -8.76
C SER A 49 11.25 -1.18 -9.28
N TYR A 50 10.91 -1.50 -10.52
CA TYR A 50 11.33 -2.75 -11.17
C TYR A 50 12.86 -2.87 -11.21
N SER A 51 13.55 -1.80 -11.65
CA SER A 51 15.00 -1.79 -11.73
C SER A 51 15.68 -1.97 -10.37
N ASN A 52 15.11 -1.40 -9.31
CA ASN A 52 15.61 -1.58 -7.95
C ASN A 52 15.37 -3.00 -7.44
N MET A 53 14.17 -3.56 -7.67
CA MET A 53 13.86 -4.95 -7.27
C MET A 53 14.75 -5.98 -8.00
N LYS A 54 15.11 -5.75 -9.27
CA LYS A 54 16.09 -6.61 -9.97
C LYS A 54 17.49 -6.53 -9.34
N LYS A 55 17.93 -5.35 -8.90
CA LYS A 55 19.21 -5.22 -8.21
C LYS A 55 19.20 -5.93 -6.86
N ASP A 56 18.09 -5.81 -6.11
CA ASP A 56 17.93 -6.50 -4.83
C ASP A 56 17.96 -8.02 -5.01
N GLU A 57 17.36 -8.54 -6.09
CA GLU A 57 17.42 -9.96 -6.48
C GLU A 57 18.85 -10.42 -6.79
N ASP A 58 19.63 -9.60 -7.51
CA ASP A 58 21.03 -9.90 -7.84
C ASP A 58 21.94 -9.84 -6.59
N GLU A 59 21.68 -8.91 -5.66
CA GLU A 59 22.45 -8.75 -4.42
C GLU A 59 22.11 -9.82 -3.38
N PHE A 60 20.84 -10.25 -3.33
CA PHE A 60 20.33 -11.22 -2.35
C PHE A 60 19.58 -12.39 -3.02
N PRO A 61 20.29 -13.24 -3.78
CA PRO A 61 19.66 -14.31 -4.56
C PRO A 61 18.93 -15.31 -3.64
N GLY A 62 17.67 -15.60 -3.96
CA GLY A 62 16.82 -16.55 -3.23
C GLY A 62 16.17 -16.00 -1.96
N TYR A 63 16.35 -14.70 -1.66
CA TYR A 63 15.73 -14.06 -0.50
C TYR A 63 14.23 -13.80 -0.70
N THR A 64 13.80 -13.52 -1.94
CA THR A 64 12.39 -13.36 -2.34
C THR A 64 12.12 -14.13 -3.63
N THR A 65 10.84 -14.29 -3.99
CA THR A 65 10.47 -14.79 -5.32
C THR A 65 11.01 -13.82 -6.38
N PRO A 66 11.58 -14.30 -7.51
CA PRO A 66 12.07 -13.43 -8.58
C PRO A 66 10.99 -12.47 -9.06
N ILE A 67 11.33 -11.20 -9.26
CA ILE A 67 10.31 -10.17 -9.54
C ILE A 67 9.58 -10.43 -10.86
N ASP A 68 10.26 -11.02 -11.85
CA ASP A 68 9.68 -11.39 -13.13
C ASP A 68 8.58 -12.46 -12.98
N GLU A 69 8.76 -13.39 -12.04
CA GLU A 69 7.75 -14.40 -11.70
C GLU A 69 6.55 -13.75 -11.01
N ILE A 70 6.79 -12.85 -10.05
CA ILE A 70 5.71 -12.11 -9.37
C ILE A 70 4.91 -11.29 -10.39
N ILE A 71 5.57 -10.56 -11.29
CA ILE A 71 4.91 -9.79 -12.37
C ILE A 71 4.06 -10.69 -13.25
N THR A 72 4.61 -11.81 -13.71
CA THR A 72 3.90 -12.77 -14.56
C THR A 72 2.63 -13.27 -13.88
N ARG A 73 2.72 -13.58 -12.58
CA ARG A 73 1.56 -14.00 -11.78
C ARG A 73 0.55 -12.89 -11.58
N CYS A 74 0.98 -11.67 -11.27
CA CYS A 74 0.08 -10.51 -11.18
C CYS A 74 -0.66 -10.25 -12.52
N GLN A 75 0.01 -10.42 -13.66
CA GLN A 75 -0.61 -10.27 -14.98
C GLN A 75 -1.65 -11.36 -15.26
N ALA A 76 -1.37 -12.60 -14.89
CA ALA A 76 -2.23 -13.75 -15.17
C ALA A 76 -3.40 -13.86 -14.17
N GLU A 77 -3.12 -13.63 -12.90
CA GLU A 77 -4.06 -13.84 -11.79
C GLU A 77 -4.76 -12.56 -11.37
N GLY A 78 -4.24 -11.39 -11.73
CA GLY A 78 -4.58 -10.12 -11.09
C GLY A 78 -3.91 -9.95 -9.72
N ILE A 79 -4.32 -8.93 -8.97
CA ILE A 79 -3.75 -8.60 -7.67
C ILE A 79 -4.81 -8.57 -6.56
N LYS A 80 -4.33 -8.77 -5.34
CA LYS A 80 -5.07 -8.48 -4.11
C LYS A 80 -4.27 -7.61 -3.17
N ILE A 81 -4.98 -6.90 -2.29
CA ILE A 81 -4.42 -6.00 -1.29
C ILE A 81 -4.59 -6.64 0.09
N VAL A 82 -3.49 -6.82 0.81
CA VAL A 82 -3.49 -7.46 2.13
C VAL A 82 -2.79 -6.60 3.17
N LEU A 83 -3.26 -6.71 4.42
CA LEU A 83 -2.59 -6.10 5.57
C LEU A 83 -1.35 -6.92 5.93
N GLY A 84 -0.34 -6.23 6.45
CA GLY A 84 0.83 -6.88 7.04
C GLY A 84 0.50 -7.68 8.30
N LYS A 85 1.47 -8.46 8.77
CA LYS A 85 1.34 -9.28 9.99
C LYS A 85 0.95 -8.50 11.24
N ASN A 86 1.26 -7.20 11.28
CA ASN A 86 0.82 -6.29 12.31
C ASN A 86 -0.11 -5.22 11.70
N PRO A 87 -1.45 -5.42 11.73
CA PRO A 87 -2.42 -4.48 11.17
C PRO A 87 -2.30 -3.05 11.73
N ASP A 88 -1.92 -2.91 13.00
CA ASP A 88 -1.81 -1.60 13.68
C ASP A 88 -0.62 -0.76 13.18
N SER A 89 0.32 -1.39 12.47
CA SER A 89 1.36 -0.68 11.72
C SER A 89 0.81 0.04 10.48
N GLY A 90 -0.39 -0.36 10.04
CA GLY A 90 -1.00 0.07 8.79
C GLY A 90 -0.30 -0.46 7.55
N ASN A 91 0.72 -1.32 7.66
CA ASN A 91 1.44 -1.86 6.51
C ASN A 91 0.51 -2.64 5.57
N VAL A 92 0.65 -2.36 4.28
CA VAL A 92 -0.16 -2.94 3.22
C VAL A 92 0.78 -3.48 2.15
N TYR A 93 0.41 -4.63 1.61
CA TYR A 93 1.13 -5.34 0.57
C TYR A 93 0.19 -5.69 -0.57
N VAL A 94 0.77 -5.79 -1.76
CA VAL A 94 0.13 -6.25 -2.98
C VAL A 94 0.67 -7.65 -3.27
N LEU A 95 -0.22 -8.57 -3.64
CA LEU A 95 0.15 -9.95 -3.95
C LEU A 95 -0.51 -10.44 -5.23
N PRO A 96 0.07 -11.51 -5.81
CA PRO A 96 -0.61 -12.63 -6.40
C PRO A 96 -2.06 -12.77 -5.99
N ALA A 97 -3.09 -12.68 -6.83
CA ALA A 97 -4.45 -12.97 -6.33
C ALA A 97 -4.51 -14.36 -5.65
N GLY A 98 -3.84 -15.36 -6.23
CA GLY A 98 -3.70 -16.72 -5.68
C GLY A 98 -2.58 -16.91 -4.65
N SER A 99 -1.73 -15.91 -4.39
CA SER A 99 -0.64 -16.05 -3.40
C SER A 99 -1.10 -15.80 -1.97
N ASN A 100 -0.63 -16.58 -1.01
CA ASN A 100 -0.76 -16.27 0.42
C ASN A 100 0.60 -16.00 1.09
N ASN A 101 1.67 -15.90 0.30
CA ASN A 101 3.03 -15.72 0.81
C ASN A 101 3.44 -14.24 0.80
N ILE A 102 3.07 -13.51 1.85
CA ILE A 102 3.42 -12.08 1.98
C ILE A 102 4.93 -11.87 1.99
N GLU A 103 5.73 -12.79 2.53
CA GLU A 103 7.17 -12.58 2.67
C GLU A 103 7.91 -12.63 1.34
N MET A 104 7.52 -13.55 0.46
CA MET A 104 8.24 -13.82 -0.78
C MET A 104 7.61 -13.15 -2.00
N ASP A 105 6.28 -12.98 -2.01
CA ASP A 105 5.53 -12.56 -3.20
C ASP A 105 5.01 -11.11 -3.09
N SER A 106 5.35 -10.38 -2.01
CA SER A 106 4.81 -9.04 -1.81
C SER A 106 5.50 -7.97 -2.63
N ILE A 107 4.66 -7.11 -3.20
CA ILE A 107 5.05 -5.82 -3.74
C ILE A 107 4.46 -4.75 -2.82
N THR A 108 5.19 -3.67 -2.58
CA THR A 108 4.65 -2.55 -1.83
C THR A 108 3.77 -1.68 -2.74
N PRO A 109 2.61 -1.16 -2.27
CA PRO A 109 1.66 -0.46 -3.13
C PRO A 109 2.24 0.71 -3.94
N TYR A 110 3.22 1.46 -3.39
CA TYR A 110 3.82 2.60 -4.07
C TYR A 110 4.71 2.23 -5.26
N GLN A 111 5.07 0.96 -5.41
CA GLN A 111 5.82 0.45 -6.57
C GLN A 111 4.93 0.21 -7.80
N LEU A 112 3.60 0.25 -7.64
CA LEU A 112 2.65 0.10 -8.73
C LEU A 112 2.61 1.34 -9.64
N ASN A 113 2.28 1.14 -10.91
CA ASN A 113 1.99 2.24 -11.82
C ASN A 113 0.60 2.84 -11.53
N ILE A 114 0.56 3.93 -10.78
CA ILE A 114 -0.69 4.50 -10.26
C ILE A 114 -1.61 5.03 -11.37
N ASP A 115 -1.04 5.46 -12.50
CA ASP A 115 -1.79 6.07 -13.60
C ASP A 115 -2.75 5.07 -14.28
N HIS A 116 -2.52 3.76 -14.10
CA HIS A 116 -3.33 2.69 -14.67
C HIS A 116 -4.27 2.04 -13.65
N ILE A 117 -4.39 2.60 -12.45
CA ILE A 117 -5.31 2.08 -11.43
C ILE A 117 -6.68 2.70 -11.67
N GLU A 118 -7.71 1.86 -11.76
CA GLU A 118 -9.11 2.32 -11.90
C GLU A 118 -9.84 2.33 -10.56
N ASN A 119 -9.45 1.47 -9.61
CA ASN A 119 -10.08 1.38 -8.30
C ASN A 119 -9.79 2.62 -7.44
N GLU A 120 -10.84 3.40 -7.13
CA GLU A 120 -10.72 4.66 -6.40
C GLU A 120 -10.23 4.48 -4.95
N HIS A 121 -10.61 3.39 -4.27
CA HIS A 121 -10.12 3.10 -2.93
C HIS A 121 -8.62 2.78 -2.93
N LEU A 122 -8.12 2.09 -3.96
CA LEU A 122 -6.69 1.85 -4.13
C LEU A 122 -5.94 3.15 -4.45
N LYS A 123 -6.48 4.04 -5.28
CA LYS A 123 -5.90 5.38 -5.50
C LYS A 123 -5.80 6.17 -4.20
N GLU A 124 -6.88 6.17 -3.40
CA GLU A 124 -6.91 6.86 -2.12
C GLU A 124 -5.88 6.27 -1.16
N LEU A 125 -5.77 4.94 -1.08
CA LEU A 125 -4.79 4.24 -0.25
C LEU A 125 -3.35 4.66 -0.60
N LEU A 126 -3.05 4.78 -1.89
CA LEU A 126 -1.74 5.19 -2.38
C LEU A 126 -1.45 6.67 -2.08
N GLY A 127 -2.47 7.52 -2.16
CA GLY A 127 -2.39 8.94 -1.78
C GLY A 127 -2.03 9.15 -0.30
N LEU A 128 -2.50 8.27 0.60
CA LEU A 128 -2.14 8.33 2.02
C LEU A 128 -0.67 7.99 2.30
N ARG A 129 0.01 7.29 1.38
CA ARG A 129 1.39 6.81 1.55
C ARG A 129 2.43 7.76 0.98
N ARG A 130 2.08 8.60 -0.01
CA ARG A 130 2.96 9.63 -0.57
C ARG A 130 3.13 10.77 0.46
N LYS A 131 4.37 11.03 0.87
CA LYS A 131 4.78 12.16 1.72
C LYS A 131 6.02 12.78 1.11
#